data_AF-B0ZRF3-F1
#
_entry.id   AF-B0ZRF3-F1
#
_cell.length_a   1.000
_cell.length_b   1.000
_cell.length_c   1.000
_cell.angle_alpha   90.00
_cell.angle_beta   90.00
_cell.angle_gamma   90.00
#
_symmetry.space_group_name_H-M   'P 1'
#
loop_
_entity.id
_entity.type
_entity.pdbx_description
1 polymer ?
#
loop_
_entity_poly.entity_id
_entity_poly.type
_entity_poly.pdbx_seq_one_letter_code
_entity_poly.pdbx_strand_id
1 'polypeptide(L)' 'MNRRCSHCGHNGHNSRTCPDRGVKLFGVRLTTDEPMRKSLSMGNLPLTPE' A
#
# COMPACT_ATOMS: atom_id res chain seq x y z
N MET A 1 -7.52 8.24 -26.37
CA MET A 1 -7.94 7.17 -25.44
C MET A 1 -7.01 7.15 -24.23
N ASN A 2 -7.46 7.60 -23.07
CA ASN A 2 -6.68 7.42 -21.85
C ASN A 2 -6.88 5.98 -21.39
N ARG A 3 -5.77 5.27 -21.20
CA ARG A 3 -5.76 3.90 -20.68
C ARG A 3 -6.52 3.84 -19.35
N ARG A 4 -7.51 2.94 -19.28
CA ARG A 4 -8.30 2.63 -18.08
C ARG A 4 -7.57 1.57 -17.27
N CYS A 5 -7.45 1.81 -15.97
CA CYS A 5 -6.82 0.87 -15.05
C CYS A 5 -7.72 -0.35 -14.81
N SER A 6 -7.23 -1.56 -15.06
CA SER A 6 -7.98 -2.80 -14.80
C SER A 6 -8.15 -3.13 -13.31
N HIS A 7 -7.44 -2.42 -12.41
CA HIS A 7 -7.52 -2.64 -10.96
C HIS A 7 -8.61 -1.78 -10.32
N CYS A 8 -8.58 -0.46 -10.55
CA CYS A 8 -9.51 0.49 -9.93
C CYS A 8 -10.52 1.11 -10.90
N GLY A 9 -10.42 0.82 -12.20
CA GLY A 9 -11.35 1.34 -13.21
C GLY A 9 -11.17 2.81 -13.61
N HIS A 10 -10.20 3.55 -13.05
CA HIS A 10 -9.94 4.95 -13.38
C HIS A 10 -9.00 5.14 -14.58
N ASN A 11 -9.11 6.27 -15.27
CA ASN A 11 -8.27 6.60 -16.43
C ASN A 11 -7.00 7.34 -16.04
N GLY A 12 -5.97 7.28 -16.90
CA GLY A 12 -4.71 8.02 -16.74
C GLY A 12 -3.54 7.20 -16.19
N HIS A 13 -3.81 6.00 -15.69
CA HIS A 13 -2.79 5.06 -15.20
C HIS A 13 -3.16 3.61 -15.58
N ASN A 14 -2.28 2.65 -15.29
CA ASN A 14 -2.54 1.22 -15.51
C ASN A 14 -2.47 0.45 -14.18
N SER A 15 -2.77 -0.85 -14.20
CA SER A 15 -2.77 -1.69 -12.98
C SER A 15 -1.39 -1.84 -12.33
N ARG A 16 -0.30 -1.57 -13.05
CA ARG A 16 1.08 -1.58 -12.49
C ARG A 16 1.38 -0.30 -11.71
N THR A 17 0.78 0.82 -12.08
CA THR A 17 0.99 2.13 -11.44
C THR A 17 -0.27 2.64 -10.73
N CYS A 18 -1.16 1.72 -10.33
CA CYS A 18 -2.40 2.07 -9.67
C CYS A 18 -2.10 2.53 -8.24
N PRO A 19 -2.46 3.76 -7.85
CA PRO A 19 -2.13 4.30 -6.53
C PRO A 19 -2.78 3.47 -5.41
N ASP A 20 -3.98 2.96 -5.67
CA ASP A 20 -4.74 2.08 -4.77
C ASP A 20 -4.03 0.74 -4.48
N ARG A 21 -3.09 0.33 -5.34
CA ARG A 21 -2.45 -0.98 -5.22
C ARG A 21 -1.34 -1.03 -4.16
N GLY A 22 -0.97 0.13 -3.62
CA GLY A 22 0.18 0.35 -2.75
C GLY A 22 1.50 0.13 -3.50
N VAL A 23 2.57 0.78 -3.05
CA VAL A 23 3.91 0.55 -3.61
C VAL A 23 4.63 -0.54 -2.81
N LYS A 24 5.29 -1.47 -3.49
CA LYS A 24 6.09 -2.52 -2.84
C LYS A 24 7.56 -2.13 -2.91
N LEU A 25 8.12 -1.65 -1.80
CA LEU A 25 9.55 -1.34 -1.68
C LEU A 25 10.21 -2.44 -0.86
N PHE A 26 11.24 -3.09 -1.41
CA PHE A 26 12.00 -4.14 -0.71
C PHE A 26 11.13 -5.24 -0.08
N GLY A 27 10.06 -5.66 -0.76
CA GLY A 27 9.16 -6.68 -0.22
C GLY A 27 8.03 -6.16 0.68
N VAL A 28 8.11 -4.91 1.14
CA VAL A 28 7.14 -4.29 2.05
C VAL A 28 6.07 -3.55 1.26
N ARG A 29 4.79 -3.82 1.56
CA ARG A 29 3.66 -3.15 0.91
C ARG A 29 3.32 -1.88 1.69
N LEU A 30 3.53 -0.73 1.05
CA LEU A 30 3.17 0.59 1.58
C LEU A 30 1.81 0.95 1.00
N THR A 31 0.79 0.95 1.85
CA THR A 31 -0.55 1.44 1.51
C THR A 31 -0.56 2.96 1.66
N THR A 32 -1.01 3.67 0.62
CA THR A 32 -1.10 5.14 0.65
C THR A 32 -2.19 5.66 1.60
N ASP A 33 -3.10 4.78 2.02
CA ASP A 33 -4.20 5.11 2.95
C ASP A 33 -3.76 5.19 4.42
N GLU A 34 -2.62 4.58 4.77
CA GLU A 34 -2.10 4.61 6.13
C GLU A 34 -1.08 5.75 6.27
N PRO A 35 -1.11 6.55 7.36
CA PRO A 35 -0.07 7.54 7.61
C PRO A 35 1.30 6.87 7.60
N MET A 36 2.34 7.50 7.04
CA MET A 36 3.69 6.92 7.00
C MET A 36 4.16 6.56 8.42
N ARG A 37 4.05 5.28 8.78
CA ARG A 37 4.53 4.75 10.05
C ARG A 37 6.00 4.41 9.88
N LYS A 38 6.83 4.83 10.84
CA LYS A 38 8.27 4.53 10.90
C LYS A 38 8.57 3.02 10.80
N SER A 39 7.69 2.20 11.37
CA SER A 39 7.81 0.74 11.38
C SER A 39 6.43 0.08 11.36
N LEU A 40 6.25 -0.94 10.52
CA LEU A 40 5.07 -1.82 10.52
C LEU A 40 5.29 -3.09 11.38
N SER A 41 6.50 -3.31 11.88
CA SER A 41 6.93 -4.59 12.48
C SER A 41 6.56 -4.79 13.96
N MET A 42 5.64 -4.02 14.53
CA MET A 42 5.33 -4.08 15.98
C MET A 42 4.45 -5.27 16.42
N GLY A 43 4.16 -6.22 15.53
CA GLY A 43 3.18 -7.29 15.78
C GLY A 43 3.63 -8.46 16.65
N ASN A 44 4.84 -8.45 17.24
CA ASN A 44 5.36 -9.58 18.02
C ASN A 44 5.76 -9.25 19.46
N LEU A 45 5.39 -8.07 19.99
CA LEU A 45 5.60 -7.83 21.42
C LEU A 45 4.44 -8.46 22.20
N PRO A 46 4.70 -9.41 23.12
CA PRO A 46 3.66 -9.85 24.04
C PRO A 46 3.17 -8.62 24.81
N LEU A 47 1.85 -8.42 24.81
CA LEU A 47 1.19 -7.46 25.69
C LEU A 47 1.38 -7.98 27.13
N THR A 48 2.47 -7.62 27.79
CA THR A 48 2.61 -7.83 29.23
C THR A 48 1.87 -6.71 29.94
N PRO A 49 0.82 -6.99 30.74
CA PRO A 49 0.33 -6.03 31.72
C PRO A 49 1.34 -5.95 32.88
N GLU A 50 1.77 -4.74 33.23
CA GLU A 50 2.13 -4.35 34.61
C GLU A 50 1.03 -3.42 35.13
#